data_AF-A0A7R9S9Z2-F1
#
_entry.id   AF-A0A7R9S9Z2-F1
#
_cell.length_a   1.000
_cell.length_b   1.000
_cell.length_c   1.000
_cell.angle_alpha   90.00
_cell.angle_beta   90.00
_cell.angle_gamma   90.00
#
_symmetry.space_group_name_H-M   'P 1'
#
loop_
_entity.id
_entity.type
_entity.pdbx_description
1 polymer ?
#
loop_
_entity_poly.entity_id
_entity_poly.type
_entity_poly.pdbx_seq_one_letter_code
_entity_poly.pdbx_strand_id
1 'polypeptide(L)'
;RKRWKKFGGSVRGFTDHDMALFEYIDTVYDPAVWNLCVFEFKQKLLSKFCDDKSKSGVESMKREIRALRYLNNRSTSCIQEWIRWKHQIETIAHSLCQEYIVKKTTMETKRREKEKHLQHCRILKERIEKLRWQKMEEIRFKRQLEMEELEREKEKQKLKEKKMENHNRQKREKVTQYKLEKMRKRDEDKVRVRQEEEARQALLEKQSEENKIRVENRHKIDQEKQSIIRKQKEQRMKERQLQEEVLERLRNTVRVTASPDPNRLVQPTQCWLKHHEIKEEECMLFLPHYSFNDEKISNDKRIILEKKLREAGFINSEYASHLIKTLAFSDNRRPELISRVFE
;
A
#
# COMPACT_ATOMS: atom_id res chain seq x y z
N ARG A 1 55.37 115.97 -10.39
CA ARG A 1 56.38 116.63 -11.27
C ARG A 1 56.80 115.79 -12.49
N LYS A 2 57.17 114.49 -12.41
CA LYS A 2 57.61 113.70 -13.59
C LYS A 2 56.50 113.19 -14.55
N ARG A 3 55.22 113.28 -14.14
CA ARG A 3 54.08 112.70 -14.87
C ARG A 3 53.69 113.50 -16.13
N TRP A 4 53.81 114.82 -16.07
CA TRP A 4 53.35 115.74 -17.11
C TRP A 4 54.38 115.99 -18.22
N LYS A 5 55.69 115.95 -17.88
CA LYS A 5 56.78 116.07 -18.87
C LYS A 5 56.84 114.94 -19.90
N LYS A 6 56.25 113.77 -19.63
CA LYS A 6 56.29 112.59 -20.51
C LYS A 6 55.25 112.60 -21.63
N PHE A 7 54.19 113.41 -21.51
CA PHE A 7 53.07 113.41 -22.47
C PHE A 7 53.05 114.64 -23.40
N GLY A 8 54.10 115.46 -23.41
CA GLY A 8 54.39 116.42 -24.50
C GLY A 8 53.44 117.61 -24.65
N GLY A 9 52.34 117.69 -23.89
CA GLY A 9 51.44 118.83 -23.91
C GLY A 9 51.85 119.88 -22.89
N SER A 10 52.63 120.86 -23.33
CA SER A 10 52.73 122.14 -22.63
C SER A 10 51.61 123.02 -23.17
N VAL A 11 50.49 123.13 -22.46
CA VAL A 11 49.51 124.18 -22.75
C VAL A 11 50.24 125.50 -22.52
N ARG A 12 50.52 126.24 -23.61
CA ARG A 12 51.29 127.49 -23.56
C ARG A 12 50.74 128.40 -22.47
N GLY A 13 51.58 128.71 -21.48
CA GLY A 13 51.25 129.66 -20.41
C GLY A 13 50.82 129.05 -19.08
N PHE A 14 50.80 127.72 -18.90
CA PHE A 14 50.55 127.09 -17.60
C PHE A 14 51.82 126.44 -17.02
N THR A 15 52.05 126.61 -15.73
CA THR A 15 53.19 125.99 -15.02
C THR A 15 52.84 124.60 -14.50
N ASP A 16 53.85 123.75 -14.22
CA ASP A 16 53.66 122.44 -13.58
C ASP A 16 52.89 122.53 -12.24
N HIS A 17 52.96 123.69 -11.56
CA HIS A 17 52.22 123.96 -10.34
C HIS A 17 50.73 124.19 -10.62
N ASP A 18 50.43 124.98 -11.65
CA ASP A 18 49.06 125.23 -12.11
C ASP A 18 48.39 123.92 -12.55
N MET A 19 49.13 123.04 -13.23
CA MET A 19 48.66 121.70 -13.60
C MET A 19 48.27 120.85 -12.39
N ALA A 20 49.10 120.85 -11.35
CA ALA A 20 48.89 120.06 -10.14
C ALA A 20 47.73 120.62 -9.30
N LEU A 21 47.62 121.95 -9.21
CA LEU A 21 46.48 122.61 -8.58
C LEU A 21 45.19 122.33 -9.34
N PHE A 22 45.22 122.40 -10.67
CA PHE A 22 44.06 122.10 -11.50
C PHE A 22 43.65 120.64 -11.36
N GLU A 23 44.60 119.70 -11.37
CA GLU A 23 44.36 118.28 -11.10
C GLU A 23 43.70 118.10 -9.73
N TYR A 24 44.24 118.73 -8.68
CA TYR A 24 43.70 118.68 -7.32
C TYR A 24 42.27 119.23 -7.24
N ILE A 25 42.04 120.45 -7.72
CA ILE A 25 40.72 121.09 -7.73
C ILE A 25 39.71 120.24 -8.49
N ASP A 26 40.11 119.73 -9.66
CA ASP A 26 39.21 118.95 -10.50
C ASP A 26 38.98 117.53 -9.95
N THR A 27 39.90 116.97 -9.14
CA THR A 27 39.69 115.71 -8.39
C THR A 27 38.85 115.88 -7.13
N VAL A 28 39.04 116.97 -6.38
CA VAL A 28 38.31 117.21 -5.12
C VAL A 28 36.88 117.65 -5.41
N TYR A 29 36.67 118.37 -6.51
CA TYR A 29 35.37 118.89 -6.95
C TYR A 29 34.93 118.23 -8.26
N ASP A 30 34.95 116.89 -8.34
CA ASP A 30 34.50 116.13 -9.51
C ASP A 30 32.98 116.31 -9.73
N PRO A 31 32.52 116.73 -10.94
CA PRO A 31 31.10 116.91 -11.24
C PRO A 31 30.26 115.63 -11.12
N ALA A 32 30.88 114.44 -11.12
CA ALA A 32 30.14 113.19 -11.05
C ALA A 32 29.49 112.89 -9.69
N VAL A 33 29.89 113.59 -8.62
CA VAL A 33 29.53 113.19 -7.25
C VAL A 33 28.76 114.27 -6.47
N TRP A 34 28.60 115.52 -6.96
CA TRP A 34 28.06 116.62 -6.13
C TRP A 34 27.17 117.67 -6.84
N ASN A 35 26.30 118.30 -6.04
CA ASN A 35 25.25 119.28 -6.40
C ASN A 35 25.74 120.54 -7.14
N LEU A 36 24.81 121.26 -7.79
CA LEU A 36 25.01 122.50 -8.57
C LEU A 36 25.90 123.55 -7.86
N CYS A 37 25.75 123.70 -6.54
CA CYS A 37 26.54 124.65 -5.73
C CYS A 37 28.05 124.37 -5.75
N VAL A 38 28.45 123.10 -5.82
CA VAL A 38 29.87 122.70 -5.87
C VAL A 38 30.45 122.97 -7.25
N PHE A 39 29.66 122.79 -8.31
CA PHE A 39 30.04 123.17 -9.67
C PHE A 39 30.28 124.68 -9.78
N GLU A 40 29.37 125.50 -9.25
CA GLU A 40 29.56 126.96 -9.23
C GLU A 40 30.78 127.39 -8.42
N PHE A 41 30.98 126.78 -7.25
CA PHE A 41 32.16 127.05 -6.43
C PHE A 41 33.45 126.71 -7.17
N LYS A 42 33.50 125.56 -7.85
CA LYS A 42 34.62 125.15 -8.70
C LYS A 42 34.88 126.15 -9.82
N GLN A 43 33.85 126.61 -10.53
CA GLN A 43 34.03 127.58 -11.61
C GLN A 43 34.54 128.92 -11.06
N LYS A 44 34.04 129.37 -9.90
CA LYS A 44 34.54 130.58 -9.22
C LYS A 44 36.00 130.43 -8.79
N LEU A 45 36.36 129.27 -8.26
CA LEU A 45 37.71 128.97 -7.80
C LEU A 45 38.69 128.87 -8.97
N LEU A 46 38.31 128.18 -10.05
CA LEU A 46 39.09 128.12 -11.29
C LEU A 46 39.20 129.48 -11.98
N SER A 47 38.17 130.34 -11.92
CA SER A 47 38.26 131.71 -12.40
C SER A 47 39.35 132.45 -11.61
N LYS A 48 39.24 132.50 -10.27
CA LYS A 48 40.21 133.21 -9.42
C LYS A 48 41.66 132.74 -9.58
N PHE A 49 41.88 131.44 -9.77
CA PHE A 49 43.23 130.90 -9.96
C PHE A 49 43.79 131.10 -11.37
N CYS A 50 42.93 131.40 -12.35
CA CYS A 50 43.31 131.55 -13.76
C CYS A 50 42.91 132.93 -14.31
N ASP A 51 42.82 133.95 -13.46
CA ASP A 51 42.40 135.31 -13.86
C ASP A 51 43.35 135.90 -14.94
N ASP A 52 44.64 135.53 -14.89
CA ASP A 52 45.65 135.94 -15.89
C ASP A 52 45.64 135.11 -17.19
N LYS A 53 44.73 134.12 -17.31
CA LYS A 53 44.71 133.15 -18.42
C LYS A 53 43.45 133.30 -19.26
N SER A 54 43.60 133.10 -20.56
CA SER A 54 42.44 133.06 -21.47
C SER A 54 41.49 131.92 -21.10
N LYS A 55 40.18 132.20 -21.13
CA LYS A 55 39.11 131.19 -20.96
C LYS A 55 39.29 129.99 -21.91
N SER A 56 39.76 130.22 -23.14
CA SER A 56 40.03 129.16 -24.11
C SER A 56 41.21 128.27 -23.70
N GLY A 57 42.21 128.84 -23.03
CA GLY A 57 43.35 128.12 -22.46
C GLY A 57 42.93 127.22 -21.30
N VAL A 58 42.07 127.71 -20.41
CA VAL A 58 41.50 126.93 -19.30
C VAL A 58 40.64 125.76 -19.80
N GLU A 59 39.84 125.94 -20.85
CA GLU A 59 39.04 124.84 -21.42
C GLU A 59 39.90 123.83 -22.20
N SER A 60 40.96 124.29 -22.88
CA SER A 60 41.97 123.39 -23.46
C SER A 60 42.65 122.54 -22.37
N MET A 61 42.98 123.17 -21.25
CA MET A 61 43.59 122.51 -20.10
C MET A 61 42.67 121.44 -19.49
N LYS A 62 41.39 121.77 -19.30
CA LYS A 62 40.37 120.80 -18.84
C LYS A 62 40.31 119.58 -19.74
N ARG A 63 40.30 119.78 -21.06
CA ARG A 63 40.27 118.68 -22.04
C ARG A 63 41.51 117.81 -21.93
N GLU A 64 42.68 118.40 -21.80
CA GLU A 64 43.94 117.66 -21.69
C GLU A 64 44.05 116.85 -20.39
N ILE A 65 43.66 117.44 -19.25
CA ILE A 65 43.64 116.74 -17.96
C ILE A 65 42.64 115.58 -17.97
N ARG A 66 41.43 115.79 -18.53
CA ARG A 66 40.46 114.70 -18.73
C ARG A 66 41.00 113.59 -19.63
N ALA A 67 41.66 113.94 -20.73
CA ALA A 67 42.28 112.98 -21.64
C ALA A 67 43.38 112.17 -20.94
N LEU A 68 44.25 112.81 -20.16
CA LEU A 68 45.30 112.14 -19.41
C LEU A 68 44.75 111.24 -18.30
N ARG A 69 43.69 111.65 -17.59
CA ARG A 69 42.99 110.77 -16.66
C ARG A 69 42.37 109.59 -17.35
N TYR A 70 41.70 109.80 -18.48
CA TYR A 70 41.13 108.71 -19.28
C TYR A 70 42.21 107.71 -19.70
N LEU A 71 43.34 108.18 -20.24
CA LEU A 71 44.46 107.33 -20.63
C LEU A 71 45.07 106.59 -19.43
N ASN A 72 45.21 107.27 -18.30
CA ASN A 72 45.72 106.65 -17.08
C ASN A 72 44.76 105.57 -16.53
N ASN A 73 43.46 105.88 -16.46
CA ASN A 73 42.44 104.93 -16.03
C ASN A 73 42.32 103.75 -16.99
N ARG A 74 42.45 104.00 -18.29
CA ARG A 74 42.48 102.94 -19.31
C ARG A 74 43.70 102.05 -19.12
N SER A 75 44.87 102.64 -18.88
CA SER A 75 46.12 101.90 -18.62
C SER A 75 46.01 101.05 -17.34
N THR A 76 45.52 101.62 -16.23
CA THR A 76 45.33 100.87 -14.99
C THR A 76 44.30 99.75 -15.15
N SER A 77 43.22 100.00 -15.89
CA SER A 77 42.20 98.98 -16.20
C SER A 77 42.78 97.84 -17.04
N CYS A 78 43.57 98.14 -18.08
CA CYS A 78 44.26 97.11 -18.87
C CYS A 78 45.18 96.24 -18.01
N ILE A 79 45.94 96.86 -17.10
CA ILE A 79 46.85 96.14 -16.20
C ILE A 79 46.07 95.24 -15.24
N GLN A 80 44.97 95.75 -14.66
CA GLN A 80 44.11 94.97 -13.77
C GLN A 80 43.42 93.81 -14.49
N GLU A 81 42.91 94.04 -15.70
CA GLU A 81 42.35 92.99 -16.56
C GLU A 81 43.38 91.93 -16.89
N TRP A 82 44.60 92.33 -17.24
CA TRP A 82 45.72 91.43 -17.48
C TRP A 82 46.06 90.57 -16.25
N ILE A 83 46.18 91.19 -15.07
CA ILE A 83 46.45 90.48 -13.82
C ILE A 83 45.32 89.47 -13.53
N ARG A 84 44.06 89.89 -13.69
CA ARG A 84 42.88 89.03 -13.50
C ARG A 84 42.91 87.84 -14.46
N TRP A 85 43.17 88.07 -15.74
CA TRP A 85 43.22 87.00 -16.75
C TRP A 85 44.36 86.04 -16.49
N LYS A 86 45.54 86.55 -16.09
CA LYS A 86 46.66 85.71 -15.69
C LYS A 86 46.27 84.79 -14.52
N HIS A 87 45.64 85.33 -13.48
CA HIS A 87 45.19 84.52 -12.33
C HIS A 87 44.11 83.51 -12.72
N GLN A 88 43.19 83.88 -13.61
CA GLN A 88 42.17 82.97 -14.13
C GLN A 88 42.78 81.81 -14.90
N ILE A 89 43.73 82.07 -15.79
CA ILE A 89 44.44 81.04 -16.54
C ILE A 89 45.25 80.14 -15.60
N GLU A 90 45.96 80.70 -14.62
CA GLU A 90 46.70 79.93 -13.62
C GLU A 90 45.76 79.03 -12.81
N THR A 91 44.59 79.54 -12.41
CA THR A 91 43.58 78.77 -11.68
C THR A 91 43.03 77.62 -12.52
N ILE A 92 42.70 77.87 -13.79
CA ILE A 92 42.21 76.85 -14.72
C ILE A 92 43.29 75.80 -14.99
N ALA A 93 44.53 76.22 -15.22
CA ALA A 93 45.64 75.29 -15.43
C ALA A 93 45.87 74.40 -14.19
N HIS A 94 45.80 74.99 -13.00
CA HIS A 94 45.93 74.26 -11.75
C HIS A 94 44.77 73.27 -11.54
N SER A 95 43.52 73.68 -11.78
CA SER A 95 42.36 72.78 -11.64
C SER A 95 42.43 71.60 -12.62
N LEU A 96 42.82 71.85 -13.88
CA LEU A 96 43.01 70.79 -14.87
C LEU A 96 44.13 69.82 -14.48
N CYS A 97 45.25 70.32 -13.95
CA CYS A 97 46.32 69.47 -13.43
C CYS A 97 45.84 68.60 -12.25
N GLN A 98 45.08 69.19 -11.32
CA GLN A 98 44.52 68.45 -10.19
C GLN A 98 43.51 67.38 -10.65
N GLU A 99 42.60 67.72 -11.55
CA GLU A 99 41.65 66.76 -12.14
C GLU A 99 42.37 65.60 -12.83
N TYR A 100 43.44 65.89 -13.58
CA TYR A 100 44.24 64.85 -14.21
C TYR A 100 44.93 63.94 -13.19
N ILE A 101 45.52 64.50 -12.13
CA ILE A 101 46.15 63.72 -11.05
C ILE A 101 45.11 62.83 -10.37
N VAL A 102 43.95 63.37 -9.99
CA VAL A 102 42.86 62.61 -9.37
C VAL A 102 42.36 61.51 -10.31
N LYS A 103 42.20 61.81 -11.61
CA LYS A 103 41.80 60.80 -12.60
C LYS A 103 42.84 59.69 -12.73
N LYS A 104 44.12 60.03 -12.75
CA LYS A 104 45.20 59.04 -12.82
C LYS A 104 45.23 58.14 -11.58
N THR A 105 45.17 58.71 -10.39
CA THR A 105 45.20 57.94 -9.12
C THR A 105 43.95 57.08 -8.95
N THR A 106 42.78 57.56 -9.35
CA THR A 106 41.53 56.76 -9.34
C THR A 106 41.58 55.60 -10.33
N MET A 107 42.22 55.76 -11.50
CA MET A 107 42.42 54.65 -12.44
C MET A 107 43.43 53.62 -11.91
N GLU A 108 44.51 54.06 -11.28
CA GLU A 108 45.50 53.17 -10.66
C GLU A 108 44.93 52.38 -9.48
N THR A 109 44.12 53.01 -8.62
CA THR A 109 43.44 52.33 -7.51
C THR A 109 42.46 51.27 -8.00
N LYS A 110 41.61 51.60 -8.99
CA LYS A 110 40.72 50.63 -9.64
C LYS A 110 41.49 49.46 -10.26
N ARG A 111 42.65 49.71 -10.87
CA ARG A 111 43.51 48.66 -11.42
C ARG A 111 44.01 47.72 -10.32
N ARG A 112 44.51 48.27 -9.21
CA ARG A 112 44.97 47.49 -8.04
C ARG A 112 43.83 46.68 -7.41
N GLU A 113 42.64 47.24 -7.31
CA GLU A 113 41.46 46.53 -6.81
C GLU A 113 41.08 45.36 -7.71
N LYS A 114 41.09 45.57 -9.04
CA LYS A 114 40.86 44.50 -10.02
C LYS A 114 41.90 43.39 -9.91
N GLU A 115 43.18 43.74 -9.77
CA GLU A 115 44.27 42.78 -9.57
C GLU A 115 44.06 41.96 -8.29
N LYS A 116 43.73 42.60 -7.16
CA LYS A 116 43.39 41.92 -5.90
C LYS A 116 42.19 40.99 -6.04
N HIS A 117 41.13 41.45 -6.73
CA HIS A 117 39.94 40.63 -6.98
C HIS A 117 40.28 39.39 -7.81
N LEU A 118 41.07 39.54 -8.87
CA LEU A 118 41.51 38.41 -9.70
C LEU A 118 42.37 37.40 -8.91
N GLN A 119 43.26 37.88 -8.04
CA GLN A 119 44.02 37.02 -7.13
C GLN A 119 43.10 36.24 -6.19
N HIS A 120 42.11 36.91 -5.61
CA HIS A 120 41.12 36.26 -4.75
C HIS A 120 40.31 35.19 -5.50
N CYS A 121 39.83 35.50 -6.70
CA CYS A 121 39.14 34.53 -7.56
C CYS A 121 40.02 33.33 -7.90
N ARG A 122 41.32 33.53 -8.14
CA ARG A 122 42.28 32.45 -8.40
C ARG A 122 42.40 31.52 -7.19
N ILE A 123 42.62 32.08 -6.00
CA ILE A 123 42.72 31.33 -4.75
C ILE A 123 41.42 30.54 -4.48
N LEU A 124 40.27 31.17 -4.68
CA LEU A 124 38.97 30.51 -4.52
C LEU A 124 38.80 29.35 -5.52
N LYS A 125 39.20 29.55 -6.78
CA LYS A 125 39.13 28.50 -7.81
C LYS A 125 39.98 27.30 -7.43
N GLU A 126 41.23 27.52 -7.00
CA GLU A 126 42.12 26.45 -6.53
C GLU A 126 41.52 25.71 -5.32
N ARG A 127 40.91 26.44 -4.37
CA ARG A 127 40.25 25.82 -3.21
C ARG A 127 39.04 24.98 -3.63
N ILE A 128 38.23 25.47 -4.57
CA ILE A 128 37.09 24.74 -5.12
C ILE A 128 37.55 23.47 -5.85
N GLU A 129 38.62 23.55 -6.64
CA GLU A 129 39.20 22.40 -7.33
C GLU A 129 39.69 21.34 -6.33
N LYS A 130 40.39 21.75 -5.27
CA LYS A 130 40.81 20.85 -4.17
C LYS A 130 39.60 20.17 -3.51
N LEU A 131 38.55 20.93 -3.18
CA LEU A 131 37.33 20.38 -2.58
C LEU A 131 36.58 19.42 -3.51
N ARG A 132 36.51 19.75 -4.80
CA ARG A 132 35.92 18.86 -5.82
C ARG A 132 36.69 17.55 -5.91
N TRP A 133 38.02 17.62 -5.92
CA TRP A 133 38.88 16.43 -5.94
C TRP A 133 38.65 15.56 -4.69
N GLN A 134 38.68 16.16 -3.50
CA GLN A 134 38.41 15.44 -2.24
C GLN A 134 37.03 14.77 -2.25
N LYS A 135 35.98 15.49 -2.67
CA LYS A 135 34.62 14.94 -2.76
C LYS A 135 34.51 13.79 -3.76
N MET A 136 35.20 13.88 -4.90
CA MET A 136 35.24 12.80 -5.88
C MET A 136 35.93 11.56 -5.32
N GLU A 137 37.00 11.74 -4.55
CA GLU A 137 37.70 10.64 -3.89
C GLU A 137 36.83 9.99 -2.81
N GLU A 138 36.13 10.78 -2.00
CA GLU A 138 35.14 10.27 -1.03
C GLU A 138 34.03 9.46 -1.71
N ILE A 139 33.53 9.93 -2.86
CA ILE A 139 32.50 9.21 -3.63
C ILE A 139 33.07 7.89 -4.17
N ARG A 140 34.31 7.88 -4.67
CA ARG A 140 34.97 6.65 -5.14
C ARG A 140 35.11 5.64 -4.00
N PHE A 141 35.57 6.09 -2.84
CA PHE A 141 35.74 5.25 -1.67
C PHE A 141 34.40 4.69 -1.17
N LYS A 142 33.35 5.52 -1.10
CA LYS A 142 31.99 5.06 -0.75
C LYS A 142 31.46 4.02 -1.72
N ARG A 143 31.65 4.22 -3.02
CA ARG A 143 31.25 3.24 -4.05
C ARG A 143 32.01 1.93 -3.90
N GLN A 144 33.31 1.96 -3.58
CA GLN A 144 34.09 0.74 -3.32
C GLN A 144 33.53 -0.02 -2.11
N LEU A 145 33.26 0.68 -1.01
CA LEU A 145 32.64 0.07 0.18
C LEU A 145 31.26 -0.52 -0.11
N GLU A 146 30.41 0.20 -0.84
CA GLU A 146 29.08 -0.29 -1.26
C GLU A 146 29.19 -1.55 -2.13
N MET A 147 30.17 -1.60 -3.04
CA MET A 147 30.42 -2.78 -3.87
C MET A 147 30.91 -3.97 -3.03
N GLU A 148 31.83 -3.75 -2.10
CA GLU A 148 32.32 -4.78 -1.18
C GLU A 148 31.22 -5.29 -0.24
N GLU A 149 30.32 -4.41 0.22
CA GLU A 149 29.14 -4.81 1.00
C GLU A 149 28.19 -5.66 0.17
N LEU A 150 27.88 -5.24 -1.06
CA LEU A 150 27.02 -6.00 -1.97
C LEU A 150 27.61 -7.38 -2.30
N GLU A 151 28.92 -7.48 -2.51
CA GLU A 151 29.60 -8.76 -2.73
C GLU A 151 29.51 -9.66 -1.48
N ARG A 152 29.79 -9.11 -0.29
CA ARG A 152 29.64 -9.85 0.97
C ARG A 152 28.20 -10.33 1.19
N GLU A 153 27.20 -9.53 0.83
CA GLU A 153 25.80 -9.94 0.91
C GLU A 153 25.46 -11.04 -0.09
N LYS A 154 25.91 -10.92 -1.34
CA LYS A 154 25.76 -11.96 -2.36
C LYS A 154 26.43 -13.27 -1.93
N GLU A 155 27.62 -13.22 -1.34
CA GLU A 155 28.29 -14.40 -0.80
C GLU A 155 27.52 -15.04 0.35
N LYS A 156 27.01 -14.23 1.29
CA LYS A 156 26.15 -14.71 2.37
C LYS A 156 24.87 -15.36 1.84
N GLN A 157 24.25 -14.78 0.81
CA GLN A 157 23.06 -15.34 0.15
C GLN A 157 23.40 -16.68 -0.52
N LYS A 158 24.44 -16.74 -1.35
CA LYS A 158 24.93 -17.98 -1.98
C LYS A 158 25.23 -19.07 -0.95
N LEU A 159 25.82 -18.71 0.19
CA LEU A 159 26.10 -19.66 1.26
C LEU A 159 24.80 -20.18 1.91
N LYS A 160 23.82 -19.31 2.15
CA LYS A 160 22.50 -19.70 2.67
C LYS A 160 21.77 -20.63 1.69
N GLU A 161 21.79 -20.31 0.39
CA GLU A 161 21.21 -21.14 -0.67
C GLU A 161 21.86 -22.53 -0.71
N LYS A 162 23.20 -22.60 -0.73
CA LYS A 162 23.93 -23.87 -0.67
C LYS A 162 23.59 -24.70 0.57
N LYS A 163 23.43 -24.07 1.74
CA LYS A 163 23.01 -24.75 2.97
C LYS A 163 21.59 -25.30 2.86
N MET A 164 20.66 -24.51 2.33
CA MET A 164 19.26 -24.93 2.10
C MET A 164 19.17 -26.07 1.09
N GLU A 165 19.93 -26.00 0.01
CA GLU A 165 19.99 -27.04 -1.02
C GLU A 165 20.54 -28.35 -0.44
N ASN A 166 21.65 -28.29 0.30
CA ASN A 166 22.20 -29.46 0.99
C ASN A 166 21.20 -30.07 1.98
N HIS A 167 20.50 -29.25 2.77
CA HIS A 167 19.45 -29.73 3.69
C HIS A 167 18.30 -30.41 2.96
N ASN A 168 17.85 -29.82 1.86
CA ASN A 168 16.79 -30.39 1.02
C ASN A 168 17.25 -31.70 0.37
N ARG A 169 18.51 -31.80 -0.06
CA ARG A 169 19.10 -33.03 -0.59
C ARG A 169 19.09 -34.13 0.48
N GLN A 170 19.56 -33.85 1.69
CA GLN A 170 19.54 -34.81 2.81
C GLN A 170 18.11 -35.26 3.15
N LYS A 171 17.13 -34.35 3.15
CA LYS A 171 15.71 -34.71 3.33
C LYS A 171 15.21 -35.64 2.24
N ARG A 172 15.52 -35.35 0.97
CA ARG A 172 15.14 -36.17 -0.18
C ARG A 172 15.74 -37.58 -0.06
N GLU A 173 17.02 -37.67 0.27
CA GLU A 173 17.72 -38.95 0.50
C GLU A 173 17.07 -39.77 1.63
N LYS A 174 16.70 -39.13 2.75
CA LYS A 174 15.96 -39.82 3.83
C LYS A 174 14.60 -40.32 3.38
N VAL A 175 13.87 -39.53 2.59
CA VAL A 175 12.56 -39.92 2.05
C VAL A 175 12.69 -41.07 1.05
N THR A 176 13.71 -41.07 0.18
CA THR A 176 13.93 -42.18 -0.76
C THR A 176 14.33 -43.45 -0.04
N GLN A 177 15.20 -43.37 0.97
CA GLN A 177 15.56 -44.51 1.83
C GLN A 177 14.33 -45.08 2.54
N TYR A 178 13.50 -44.24 3.16
CA TYR A 178 12.27 -44.67 3.83
C TYR A 178 11.27 -45.33 2.85
N LYS A 179 11.11 -44.77 1.65
CA LYS A 179 10.26 -45.37 0.60
C LYS A 179 10.78 -46.75 0.18
N LEU A 180 12.09 -46.88 -0.01
CA LEU A 180 12.73 -48.15 -0.37
C LEU A 180 12.51 -49.20 0.73
N GLU A 181 12.72 -48.83 2.00
CA GLU A 181 12.48 -49.72 3.14
C GLU A 181 11.01 -50.13 3.23
N LYS A 182 10.08 -49.19 3.03
CA LYS A 182 8.64 -49.47 3.04
C LYS A 182 8.23 -50.39 1.88
N MET A 183 8.84 -50.25 0.71
CA MET A 183 8.62 -51.16 -0.42
C MET A 183 9.14 -52.56 -0.09
N ARG A 184 10.35 -52.68 0.47
CA ARG A 184 10.90 -53.97 0.93
C ARG A 184 9.98 -54.67 1.91
N LYS A 185 9.51 -53.97 2.96
CA LYS A 185 8.57 -54.54 3.95
C LYS A 185 7.27 -55.00 3.30
N ARG A 186 6.71 -54.22 2.38
CA ARG A 186 5.51 -54.61 1.62
C ARG A 186 5.73 -55.87 0.78
N ASP A 187 6.90 -56.00 0.16
CA ASP A 187 7.20 -57.17 -0.65
C ASP A 187 7.45 -58.41 0.23
N GLU A 188 8.12 -58.25 1.38
CA GLU A 188 8.25 -59.30 2.41
C GLU A 188 6.87 -59.75 2.93
N ASP A 189 5.97 -58.81 3.24
CA ASP A 189 4.60 -59.10 3.67
C ASP A 189 3.80 -59.82 2.57
N LYS A 190 3.94 -59.41 1.30
CA LYS A 190 3.30 -60.10 0.16
C LYS A 190 3.79 -61.53 0.01
N VAL A 191 5.09 -61.79 0.21
CA VAL A 191 5.65 -63.14 0.16
C VAL A 191 5.08 -63.97 1.30
N ARG A 192 5.01 -63.43 2.52
CA ARG A 192 4.38 -64.09 3.66
C ARG A 192 2.92 -64.45 3.41
N VAL A 193 2.13 -63.49 2.92
CA VAL A 193 0.70 -63.73 2.63
C VAL A 193 0.53 -64.79 1.55
N ARG A 194 1.35 -64.79 0.48
CA ARG A 194 1.31 -65.86 -0.53
C ARG A 194 1.63 -67.24 0.06
N GLN A 195 2.63 -67.34 0.92
CA GLN A 195 2.96 -68.59 1.60
C GLN A 195 1.81 -69.08 2.50
N GLU A 196 1.16 -68.17 3.23
CA GLU A 196 -0.02 -68.49 4.04
C GLU A 196 -1.22 -68.93 3.17
N GLU A 197 -1.43 -68.29 2.01
CA GLU A 197 -2.45 -68.68 1.02
C GLU A 197 -2.17 -70.05 0.39
N GLU A 198 -0.94 -70.31 -0.02
CA GLU A 198 -0.51 -71.61 -0.56
C GLU A 198 -0.70 -72.74 0.48
N ALA A 199 -0.32 -72.50 1.73
CA ALA A 199 -0.55 -73.45 2.82
C ALA A 199 -2.05 -73.71 3.06
N ARG A 200 -2.88 -72.67 2.94
CA ARG A 200 -4.34 -72.77 3.06
C ARG A 200 -4.96 -73.54 1.88
N GLN A 201 -4.50 -73.30 0.66
CA GLN A 201 -4.93 -74.04 -0.52
C GLN A 201 -4.57 -75.53 -0.41
N ALA A 202 -3.33 -75.86 -0.02
CA ALA A 202 -2.91 -77.23 0.22
C ALA A 202 -3.76 -77.94 1.29
N LEU A 203 -4.18 -77.23 2.35
CA LEU A 203 -5.09 -77.77 3.35
C LEU A 203 -6.49 -78.03 2.77
N LEU A 204 -7.02 -77.10 1.97
CA LEU A 204 -8.32 -77.25 1.31
C LEU A 204 -8.32 -78.40 0.29
N GLU A 205 -7.22 -78.60 -0.44
CA GLU A 205 -7.06 -79.72 -1.36
C GLU A 205 -7.10 -81.06 -0.63
N LYS A 206 -6.36 -81.20 0.49
CA LYS A 206 -6.44 -82.39 1.35
C LYS A 206 -7.86 -82.64 1.86
N GLN A 207 -8.55 -81.59 2.34
CA GLN A 207 -9.94 -81.71 2.77
C GLN A 207 -10.89 -82.09 1.62
N SER A 208 -10.62 -81.60 0.41
CA SER A 208 -11.38 -81.93 -0.80
C SER A 208 -11.25 -83.42 -1.15
N GLU A 209 -10.03 -83.96 -1.10
CA GLU A 209 -9.77 -85.40 -1.30
C GLU A 209 -10.49 -86.26 -0.27
N GLU A 210 -10.39 -85.92 1.02
CA GLU A 210 -11.10 -86.62 2.09
C GLU A 210 -12.63 -86.56 1.93
N ASN A 211 -13.15 -85.39 1.56
CA ASN A 211 -14.58 -85.21 1.32
C ASN A 211 -15.04 -85.98 0.09
N LYS A 212 -14.23 -86.07 -0.97
CA LYS A 212 -14.53 -86.87 -2.17
C LYS A 212 -14.70 -88.34 -1.80
N ILE A 213 -13.77 -88.91 -1.03
CA ILE A 213 -13.86 -90.28 -0.52
C ILE A 213 -15.11 -90.46 0.36
N ARG A 214 -15.40 -89.50 1.25
CA ARG A 214 -16.58 -89.53 2.12
C ARG A 214 -17.89 -89.53 1.32
N VAL A 215 -17.97 -88.72 0.27
CA VAL A 215 -19.14 -88.63 -0.62
C VAL A 215 -19.30 -89.92 -1.41
N GLU A 216 -18.23 -90.47 -1.99
CA GLU A 216 -18.26 -91.75 -2.71
C GLU A 216 -18.73 -92.90 -1.81
N ASN A 217 -18.25 -92.96 -0.56
CA ASN A 217 -18.68 -93.96 0.42
C ASN A 217 -20.16 -93.81 0.79
N ARG A 218 -20.65 -92.58 1.01
CA ARG A 218 -22.09 -92.33 1.25
C ARG A 218 -22.92 -92.75 0.05
N HIS A 219 -22.46 -92.44 -1.16
CA HIS A 219 -23.16 -92.78 -2.38
C HIS A 219 -23.26 -94.31 -2.57
N LYS A 220 -22.21 -95.07 -2.21
CA LYS A 220 -22.23 -96.55 -2.16
C LYS A 220 -23.25 -97.07 -1.14
N ILE A 221 -23.25 -96.53 0.08
CA ILE A 221 -24.21 -96.91 1.13
C ILE A 221 -25.66 -96.64 0.69
N ASP A 222 -25.91 -95.50 0.06
CA ASP A 222 -27.25 -95.15 -0.44
C ASP A 222 -27.69 -96.05 -1.60
N GLN A 223 -26.77 -96.43 -2.50
CA GLN A 223 -27.04 -97.42 -3.55
C GLN A 223 -27.37 -98.80 -2.96
N GLU A 224 -26.62 -99.25 -1.95
CA GLU A 224 -26.92 -100.50 -1.24
C GLU A 224 -28.30 -100.45 -0.59
N LYS A 225 -28.64 -99.38 0.15
CA LYS A 225 -29.97 -99.18 0.72
C LYS A 225 -31.07 -99.19 -0.34
N GLN A 226 -30.89 -98.49 -1.46
CA GLN A 226 -31.85 -98.49 -2.56
C GLN A 226 -32.03 -99.89 -3.16
N SER A 227 -30.96 -100.67 -3.29
CA SER A 227 -31.02 -102.06 -3.78
C SER A 227 -31.81 -102.97 -2.83
N ILE A 228 -31.61 -102.82 -1.51
CA ILE A 228 -32.34 -103.56 -0.47
C ILE A 228 -33.82 -103.17 -0.50
N ILE A 229 -34.13 -101.88 -0.59
CA ILE A 229 -35.52 -101.38 -0.70
C ILE A 229 -36.20 -101.92 -1.97
N ARG A 230 -35.49 -101.99 -3.11
CA ARG A 230 -36.02 -102.58 -4.35
C ARG A 230 -36.35 -104.06 -4.17
N LYS A 231 -35.45 -104.85 -3.58
CA LYS A 231 -35.68 -106.28 -3.27
C LYS A 231 -36.86 -106.48 -2.31
N GLN A 232 -36.97 -105.65 -1.27
CA GLN A 232 -38.11 -105.70 -0.33
C GLN A 232 -39.42 -105.28 -1.00
N LYS A 233 -39.41 -104.31 -1.93
CA LYS A 233 -40.59 -103.95 -2.72
C LYS A 233 -41.03 -105.07 -3.64
N GLU A 234 -40.11 -105.76 -4.31
CA GLU A 234 -40.43 -106.94 -5.13
C GLU A 234 -41.03 -108.08 -4.30
N GLN A 235 -40.50 -108.35 -3.11
CA GLN A 235 -41.07 -109.35 -2.20
C GLN A 235 -42.47 -108.97 -1.73
N ARG A 236 -42.68 -107.71 -1.31
CA ARG A 236 -44.00 -107.22 -0.90
C ARG A 236 -45.02 -107.23 -2.05
N MET A 237 -44.59 -107.01 -3.30
CA MET A 237 -45.49 -107.13 -4.45
C MET A 237 -45.92 -108.57 -4.69
N LYS A 238 -45.03 -109.55 -4.53
CA LYS A 238 -45.38 -110.99 -4.61
C LYS A 238 -46.34 -111.41 -3.49
N GLU A 239 -46.11 -110.94 -2.26
CA GLU A 239 -47.00 -111.19 -1.12
C GLU A 239 -48.38 -110.54 -1.31
N ARG A 240 -48.44 -109.32 -1.87
CA ARG A 240 -49.72 -108.66 -2.18
C ARG A 240 -50.50 -109.38 -3.27
N GLN A 241 -49.84 -109.86 -4.33
CA GLN A 241 -50.51 -110.65 -5.37
C GLN A 241 -51.14 -111.92 -4.78
N LEU A 242 -50.43 -112.61 -3.87
CA LEU A 242 -50.97 -113.77 -3.16
C LEU A 242 -52.13 -113.40 -2.22
N GLN A 243 -52.05 -112.26 -1.53
CA GLN A 243 -53.15 -111.77 -0.67
C GLN A 243 -54.38 -111.30 -1.47
N GLU A 244 -54.19 -110.68 -2.64
CA GLU A 244 -55.27 -110.25 -3.52
C GLU A 244 -56.04 -111.45 -4.09
N GLU A 245 -55.36 -112.54 -4.46
CA GLU A 245 -56.01 -113.79 -4.89
C GLU A 245 -56.87 -114.42 -3.77
N VAL A 246 -56.45 -114.28 -2.50
CA VAL A 246 -57.22 -114.76 -1.33
C VAL A 246 -58.40 -113.83 -1.03
N LEU A 247 -58.20 -112.52 -1.11
CA LEU A 247 -59.23 -111.50 -0.86
C LEU A 247 -60.32 -111.49 -1.94
N GLU A 248 -59.99 -111.73 -3.21
CA GLU A 248 -60.99 -111.85 -4.28
C GLU A 248 -61.92 -113.05 -4.07
N ARG A 249 -61.41 -114.18 -3.56
CA ARG A 249 -62.26 -115.32 -3.17
C ARG A 249 -63.20 -114.98 -2.01
N LEU A 250 -62.76 -114.14 -1.07
CA LEU A 250 -63.56 -113.69 0.07
C LEU A 250 -64.62 -112.63 -0.30
N ARG A 251 -64.32 -111.77 -1.28
CA ARG A 251 -65.24 -110.73 -1.75
C ARG A 251 -66.45 -111.30 -2.51
N ASN A 252 -66.31 -112.48 -3.11
CA ASN A 252 -67.42 -113.18 -3.76
C ASN A 252 -68.40 -113.83 -2.77
N THR A 253 -68.01 -114.05 -1.51
CA THR A 253 -68.85 -114.71 -0.48
C THR A 253 -69.61 -113.75 0.43
N VAL A 254 -69.30 -112.45 0.46
CA VAL A 254 -69.87 -111.50 1.45
C VAL A 254 -70.28 -110.16 0.82
N ARG A 255 -71.08 -110.18 -0.25
CA ARG A 255 -71.67 -108.95 -0.79
C ARG A 255 -73.00 -108.64 -0.08
N VAL A 256 -72.96 -107.78 0.94
CA VAL A 256 -74.13 -107.19 1.59
C VAL A 256 -74.33 -105.76 1.09
N THR A 257 -75.52 -105.49 0.54
CA THR A 257 -75.96 -104.18 0.04
C THR A 257 -76.75 -103.43 1.12
N ALA A 258 -76.29 -102.25 1.54
CA ALA A 258 -77.07 -101.28 2.30
C ALA A 258 -76.84 -99.87 1.71
N SER A 259 -77.92 -99.13 1.45
CA SER A 259 -77.89 -97.80 0.82
C SER A 259 -77.65 -96.67 1.85
N PRO A 260 -76.85 -95.64 1.53
CA PRO A 260 -76.52 -94.53 2.41
C PRO A 260 -77.59 -93.41 2.46
N ASP A 261 -77.86 -92.86 3.65
CA ASP A 261 -78.83 -91.77 3.92
C ASP A 261 -78.14 -90.38 3.96
N PRO A 262 -78.52 -89.42 3.09
CA PRO A 262 -77.85 -88.13 2.90
C PRO A 262 -78.18 -87.02 3.93
N ASN A 263 -79.12 -87.22 4.87
CA ASN A 263 -79.58 -86.13 5.75
C ASN A 263 -78.62 -85.76 6.89
N ARG A 264 -77.54 -86.51 7.10
CA ARG A 264 -76.54 -86.25 8.16
C ARG A 264 -75.47 -85.21 7.79
N LEU A 265 -75.50 -84.70 6.56
CA LEU A 265 -74.46 -83.83 5.99
C LEU A 265 -74.77 -82.32 6.07
N VAL A 266 -75.98 -81.90 6.46
CA VAL A 266 -76.45 -80.53 6.20
C VAL A 266 -76.90 -79.74 7.45
N GLN A 267 -76.60 -80.17 8.67
CA GLN A 267 -76.95 -79.39 9.87
C GLN A 267 -75.77 -78.59 10.47
N PRO A 268 -75.90 -77.26 10.66
CA PRO A 268 -74.87 -76.42 11.28
C PRO A 268 -74.75 -76.67 12.78
N THR A 269 -73.52 -76.64 13.29
CA THR A 269 -73.17 -76.96 14.68
C THR A 269 -73.21 -75.74 15.61
N GLN A 270 -73.49 -76.02 16.89
CA GLN A 270 -73.77 -75.03 17.95
C GLN A 270 -72.67 -73.98 18.19
N CYS A 271 -71.45 -74.17 17.69
CA CYS A 271 -70.38 -73.17 17.79
C CYS A 271 -70.59 -71.92 16.91
N TRP A 272 -71.40 -72.01 15.85
CA TRP A 272 -71.61 -70.90 14.92
C TRP A 272 -72.60 -69.84 15.46
N LEU A 273 -73.47 -70.21 16.40
CA LEU A 273 -74.49 -69.30 16.97
C LEU A 273 -73.98 -68.38 18.10
N LYS A 274 -72.80 -68.65 18.69
CA LYS A 274 -72.29 -67.91 19.87
C LYS A 274 -71.43 -66.68 19.55
N HIS A 275 -71.15 -66.37 18.29
CA HIS A 275 -70.21 -65.30 17.91
C HIS A 275 -70.85 -63.91 17.74
N HIS A 276 -72.19 -63.80 17.87
CA HIS A 276 -72.94 -62.57 17.60
C HIS A 276 -73.46 -61.80 18.84
N GLU A 277 -73.09 -62.21 20.07
CA GLU A 277 -73.63 -61.62 21.32
C GLU A 277 -72.55 -61.03 22.26
N ILE A 278 -71.63 -60.20 21.76
CA ILE A 278 -70.84 -59.33 22.65
C ILE A 278 -70.87 -57.90 22.12
N LYS A 279 -71.80 -57.12 22.69
CA LYS A 279 -71.81 -55.67 22.70
C LYS A 279 -71.38 -55.19 24.09
N GLU A 280 -70.59 -54.12 24.08
CA GLU A 280 -70.35 -53.18 25.18
C GLU A 280 -69.58 -53.70 26.40
N GLU A 281 -68.26 -53.42 26.43
CA GLU A 281 -67.61 -52.79 27.59
C GLU A 281 -66.15 -52.39 27.26
N GLU A 282 -65.76 -51.24 27.79
CA GLU A 282 -64.40 -50.69 27.95
C GLU A 282 -63.60 -50.31 26.68
N CYS A 283 -63.62 -49.01 26.37
CA CYS A 283 -62.63 -48.37 25.50
C CYS A 283 -61.21 -48.56 26.04
N MET A 284 -60.52 -49.63 25.60
CA MET A 284 -59.06 -49.68 25.65
C MET A 284 -58.51 -48.63 24.69
N LEU A 285 -58.06 -47.50 25.23
CA LEU A 285 -57.49 -46.39 24.46
C LEU A 285 -56.15 -46.75 23.77
N PHE A 286 -55.57 -47.91 24.08
CA PHE A 286 -54.42 -48.48 23.39
C PHE A 286 -54.62 -49.98 23.11
N LEU A 287 -54.44 -50.40 21.84
CA LEU A 287 -54.18 -51.81 21.54
C LEU A 287 -52.69 -52.11 21.84
N PRO A 288 -52.37 -53.18 22.58
CA PRO A 288 -50.98 -53.59 22.78
C PRO A 288 -50.35 -53.93 21.42
N HIS A 289 -49.14 -53.39 21.19
CA HIS A 289 -48.38 -53.67 19.98
C HIS A 289 -47.87 -55.12 20.04
N TYR A 290 -48.10 -55.89 18.97
CA TYR A 290 -47.87 -57.34 18.89
C TYR A 290 -46.48 -57.77 19.40
N SER A 291 -46.42 -58.16 20.68
CA SER A 291 -45.24 -58.71 21.32
C SER A 291 -45.69 -59.83 22.24
N PHE A 292 -45.18 -61.05 22.01
CA PHE A 292 -45.64 -62.27 22.67
C PHE A 292 -44.98 -62.52 24.03
N ASN A 293 -44.50 -61.49 24.74
CA ASN A 293 -43.77 -61.67 25.99
C ASN A 293 -44.18 -60.65 27.07
N ASP A 294 -44.68 -61.15 28.21
CA ASP A 294 -45.32 -60.34 29.26
C ASP A 294 -44.39 -59.31 29.92
N GLU A 295 -43.09 -59.62 30.02
CA GLU A 295 -42.09 -58.68 30.55
C GLU A 295 -41.93 -57.43 29.66
N LYS A 296 -42.15 -57.56 28.36
CA LYS A 296 -42.05 -56.43 27.41
C LYS A 296 -43.32 -55.59 27.42
N ILE A 297 -44.47 -56.21 27.67
CA ILE A 297 -45.76 -55.52 27.83
C ILE A 297 -45.74 -54.69 29.12
N SER A 298 -45.23 -55.24 30.21
CA SER A 298 -45.14 -54.57 31.51
C SER A 298 -44.19 -53.36 31.51
N ASN A 299 -43.14 -53.41 30.68
CA ASN A 299 -42.17 -52.33 30.51
C ASN A 299 -42.58 -51.30 29.44
N ASP A 300 -43.73 -51.47 28.78
CA ASP A 300 -44.21 -50.51 27.81
C ASP A 300 -44.62 -49.21 28.52
N LYS A 301 -43.93 -48.13 28.18
CA LYS A 301 -44.16 -46.80 28.75
C LYS A 301 -45.61 -46.32 28.55
N ARG A 302 -46.31 -46.80 27.51
CA ARG A 302 -47.72 -46.48 27.24
C ARG A 302 -48.65 -47.04 28.31
N ILE A 303 -48.49 -48.33 28.62
CA ILE A 303 -49.30 -49.04 29.62
C ILE A 303 -49.00 -48.49 31.01
N ILE A 304 -47.73 -48.19 31.29
CA ILE A 304 -47.32 -47.56 32.56
C ILE A 304 -47.97 -46.19 32.71
N LEU A 305 -47.92 -45.34 31.67
CA LEU A 305 -48.52 -44.01 31.73
C LEU A 305 -50.05 -44.09 31.89
N GLU A 306 -50.71 -44.93 31.11
CA GLU A 306 -52.16 -45.12 31.22
C GLU A 306 -52.56 -45.56 32.63
N LYS A 307 -51.84 -46.55 33.19
CA LYS A 307 -52.08 -47.02 34.54
C LYS A 307 -51.89 -45.90 35.57
N LYS A 308 -50.85 -45.08 35.42
CA LYS A 308 -50.61 -43.92 36.30
C LYS A 308 -51.69 -42.85 36.19
N LEU A 309 -52.18 -42.57 34.99
CA LEU A 309 -53.29 -41.63 34.77
C LEU A 309 -54.60 -42.15 35.35
N ARG A 310 -54.81 -43.47 35.30
CA ARG A 310 -55.96 -44.14 35.93
C ARG A 310 -55.86 -44.12 37.45
N GLU A 311 -54.71 -44.46 38.01
CA GLU A 311 -54.42 -44.36 39.46
C GLU A 311 -54.63 -42.93 39.98
N ALA A 312 -54.30 -41.92 39.18
CA ALA A 312 -54.49 -40.52 39.53
C ALA A 312 -55.91 -39.98 39.23
N GLY A 313 -56.79 -40.77 38.61
CA GLY A 313 -58.17 -40.38 38.27
C GLY A 313 -58.31 -39.37 37.12
N PHE A 314 -57.21 -39.07 36.39
CA PHE A 314 -57.18 -38.04 35.34
C PHE A 314 -57.39 -38.59 33.92
N ILE A 315 -57.73 -39.87 33.75
CA ILE A 315 -57.81 -40.56 32.45
C ILE A 315 -58.77 -39.89 31.45
N ASN A 316 -59.86 -39.27 31.93
CA ASN A 316 -60.88 -38.61 31.11
C ASN A 316 -60.64 -37.09 30.92
N SER A 317 -59.51 -36.56 31.41
CA SER A 317 -59.16 -35.15 31.23
C SER A 317 -58.64 -34.88 29.82
N GLU A 318 -58.95 -33.71 29.26
CA GLU A 318 -58.35 -33.25 27.99
C GLU A 318 -56.82 -33.23 28.04
N TYR A 319 -56.24 -33.01 29.23
CA TYR A 319 -54.80 -33.06 29.45
C TYR A 319 -54.22 -34.47 29.26
N ALA A 320 -54.92 -35.49 29.77
CA ALA A 320 -54.53 -36.89 29.55
C ALA A 320 -54.65 -37.27 28.07
N SER A 321 -55.71 -36.83 27.39
CA SER A 321 -55.88 -37.01 25.95
C SER A 321 -54.74 -36.35 25.15
N HIS A 322 -54.30 -35.17 25.55
CA HIS A 322 -53.20 -34.46 24.91
C HIS A 322 -51.84 -35.14 25.15
N LEU A 323 -51.56 -35.58 26.39
CA LEU A 323 -50.34 -36.34 26.73
C LEU A 323 -50.25 -37.67 25.97
N ILE A 324 -51.36 -38.39 25.87
CA ILE A 324 -51.47 -39.64 25.13
C ILE A 324 -51.18 -39.42 23.64
N LYS A 325 -51.69 -38.34 23.05
CA LYS A 325 -51.45 -37.99 21.63
C LYS A 325 -50.02 -37.51 21.36
N THR A 326 -49.40 -36.82 22.31
CA THR A 326 -48.03 -36.29 22.17
C THR A 326 -46.95 -37.34 22.37
N LEU A 327 -47.24 -38.44 23.07
CA LEU A 327 -46.32 -39.58 23.22
C LEU A 327 -46.25 -40.53 22.00
N ALA A 328 -46.84 -40.15 20.87
CA ALA A 328 -46.71 -40.88 19.62
C ALA A 328 -45.27 -40.84 19.09
N PHE A 329 -44.46 -41.86 19.44
CA PHE A 329 -43.14 -42.05 18.84
C PHE A 329 -42.89 -43.47 18.31
N SER A 330 -42.35 -43.44 17.09
CA SER A 330 -41.82 -44.47 16.18
C SER A 330 -42.67 -45.72 15.92
N ASP A 331 -43.30 -45.72 14.74
CA ASP A 331 -43.79 -46.92 14.06
C ASP A 331 -42.58 -47.75 13.59
N ASN A 332 -41.85 -48.38 14.52
CA ASN A 332 -40.80 -49.34 14.19
C ASN A 332 -41.42 -50.73 13.97
N ARG A 333 -42.26 -50.83 12.93
CA ARG A 333 -42.66 -52.15 12.42
C ARG A 333 -41.42 -52.78 11.80
N ARG A 334 -41.05 -53.96 12.30
CA ARG A 334 -40.01 -54.75 11.63
C ARG A 334 -40.56 -55.14 10.24
N PRO A 335 -39.81 -54.94 9.14
CA PRO A 335 -40.28 -55.21 7.77
C PRO A 335 -40.80 -56.64 7.58
N GLU A 336 -40.28 -57.57 8.36
CA GLU A 336 -40.58 -59.01 8.36
C GLU A 336 -42.04 -59.38 8.75
N LEU A 337 -42.81 -58.45 9.34
CA LEU A 337 -44.13 -58.71 9.93
C LEU A 337 -45.31 -58.07 9.17
N ILE A 338 -45.07 -57.57 7.95
CA ILE A 338 -46.14 -57.11 7.06
C ILE A 338 -46.78 -58.35 6.41
N SER A 339 -48.06 -58.60 6.70
CA SER A 339 -48.87 -59.61 5.99
C SER A 339 -48.96 -59.24 4.51
N ARG A 340 -48.46 -60.10 3.63
CA ARG A 340 -48.63 -59.99 2.16
C ARG A 340 -49.94 -60.59 1.65
N VAL A 341 -50.90 -60.87 2.54
CA VAL A 341 -52.13 -61.60 2.17
C VAL A 341 -53.15 -60.71 1.45
N PHE A 342 -52.96 -59.39 1.44
CA PHE A 342 -53.75 -58.45 0.65
C PHE A 342 -52.84 -57.59 -0.23
N GLU A 343 -52.23 -58.23 -1.24
CA GLU A 343 -51.79 -57.61 -2.50
C GLU A 343 -52.57 -58.23 -3.66
#